data_AF-A0A357IQS9-F1
#
_entry.id   AF-A0A357IQS9-F1
#
_cell.length_a   1.000
_cell.length_b   1.000
_cell.length_c   1.000
_cell.angle_alpha   90.00
_cell.angle_beta   90.00
_cell.angle_gamma   90.00
#
_symmetry.space_group_name_H-M   'P 1'
#
loop_
_entity.id
_entity.type
_entity.pdbx_description
1 polymer ?
#
loop_
_entity_poly.entity_id
_entity_poly.type
_entity_poly.pdbx_seq_one_letter_code
_entity_poly.pdbx_strand_id
1 'polypeptide(L)' 'GYEYKAVDALITNFHLPKSTLVMLVSAFMGRKWTLHCYQEAVKEKYRFFSFGDAMFIYGKYDYSHNAED' A
#
# COMPACT_ATOMS: atom_id res chain seq x y z
N GLY A 1 -10.08 -5.27 -7.43
CA GLY A 1 -8.62 -5.39 -7.26
C GLY A 1 -7.94 -5.87 -8.54
N TYR A 2 -6.60 -5.95 -8.53
CA TYR A 2 -5.77 -6.50 -9.61
C TYR A 2 -4.96 -7.68 -9.08
N GLU A 3 -4.90 -8.78 -9.85
CA GLU A 3 -4.07 -9.93 -9.50
C GLU A 3 -2.67 -9.78 -10.09
N TYR A 4 -1.67 -9.59 -9.23
CA TYR A 4 -0.27 -9.49 -9.65
C TYR A 4 0.26 -10.84 -10.12
N LYS A 5 0.91 -10.83 -11.29
CA LYS A 5 1.42 -12.03 -11.98
C LYS A 5 2.93 -12.19 -11.92
N ALA A 6 3.66 -11.15 -11.53
CA ALA A 6 5.13 -11.10 -11.59
C ALA A 6 5.79 -10.51 -10.33
N VAL A 7 5.01 -9.94 -9.42
CA VAL A 7 5.52 -9.24 -8.24
C VAL A 7 4.90 -9.89 -7.00
N ASP A 8 5.73 -10.55 -6.21
CA ASP A 8 5.31 -11.24 -4.97
C ASP A 8 5.41 -10.35 -3.73
N ALA A 9 6.24 -9.30 -3.81
CA ALA A 9 6.45 -8.31 -2.75
C ALA A 9 6.83 -6.95 -3.33
N LEU A 10 6.54 -5.87 -2.61
CA LEU A 10 6.80 -4.50 -3.01
C LEU A 10 7.56 -3.75 -1.90
N ILE A 11 8.70 -3.15 -2.26
CA ILE A 11 9.36 -2.12 -1.45
C ILE A 11 9.10 -0.77 -2.12
N THR A 12 8.55 0.20 -1.39
CA THR A 12 8.21 1.52 -1.95
C THR A 12 8.18 2.59 -0.86
N ASN A 13 8.19 3.87 -1.25
CA ASN A 13 8.04 4.99 -0.32
C ASN A 13 6.59 5.14 0.15
N PHE A 14 6.38 5.97 1.18
CA PHE A 14 5.05 6.50 1.51
C PHE A 14 4.67 7.65 0.56
N HIS A 15 3.57 7.48 -0.17
CA HIS A 15 3.11 8.38 -1.23
C HIS A 15 1.99 9.31 -0.76
N LEU A 16 1.82 10.48 -1.38
CA LEU A 16 0.74 11.37 -0.98
C LEU A 16 -0.67 10.78 -1.23
N PRO A 17 -1.66 11.16 -0.40
CA PRO A 17 -3.07 10.89 -0.70
C PRO A 17 -3.43 11.39 -2.11
N LYS A 18 -4.27 10.62 -2.81
CA LYS A 18 -4.74 10.91 -4.18
C LYS A 18 -3.67 10.84 -5.29
N SER A 19 -2.49 10.28 -5.02
CA SER A 19 -1.51 9.97 -6.08
C SER A 19 -1.82 8.63 -6.76
N THR A 20 -1.43 8.48 -8.03
CA THR A 20 -1.53 7.19 -8.74
C THR A 20 -0.67 6.10 -8.09
N LEU A 21 0.43 6.47 -7.43
CA LEU A 21 1.27 5.54 -6.68
C LEU A 21 0.57 5.00 -5.43
N VAL A 22 -0.23 5.81 -4.72
CA VAL A 22 -1.07 5.31 -3.63
C VAL A 22 -2.14 4.35 -4.15
N MET A 23 -2.66 4.56 -5.36
CA MET A 23 -3.59 3.62 -6.00
C MET A 23 -2.90 2.30 -6.35
N LEU A 24 -1.64 2.32 -6.82
CA LEU A 24 -0.86 1.11 -7.07
C LEU A 24 -0.65 0.31 -5.77
N VAL A 25 -0.26 0.98 -4.69
CA VAL A 25 -0.13 0.35 -3.36
C VAL A 25 -1.48 -0.24 -2.91
N SER A 26 -2.57 0.52 -3.09
CA SER A 26 -3.92 0.06 -2.76
C SER A 26 -4.40 -1.12 -3.59
N ALA A 27 -3.95 -1.25 -4.83
CA ALA A 27 -4.22 -2.41 -5.66
C ALA A 27 -3.39 -3.63 -5.23
N PHE A 28 -2.21 -3.42 -4.63
CA PHE A 28 -1.31 -4.49 -4.15
C PHE A 28 -1.73 -5.05 -2.80
N MET A 29 -2.16 -4.21 -1.85
CA MET A 29 -2.43 -4.62 -0.47
C MET A 29 -3.89 -4.47 -0.01
N GLY A 30 -4.80 -4.01 -0.87
CA GLY A 30 -6.17 -3.69 -0.48
C GLY A 30 -6.33 -2.27 0.09
N ARG A 31 -7.52 -1.69 -0.08
CA ARG A 31 -7.77 -0.28 0.28
C ARG A 31 -7.81 -0.09 1.79
N LYS A 32 -8.51 -0.97 2.52
CA LYS A 32 -8.60 -0.91 3.99
C LYS A 32 -7.22 -0.95 4.64
N TRP A 33 -6.38 -1.90 4.23
CA TRP A 33 -5.02 -2.04 4.75
C TRP A 33 -4.12 -0.86 4.38
N THR A 34 -4.22 -0.36 3.13
CA THR A 34 -3.50 0.85 2.73
C THR A 34 -3.85 2.03 3.64
N LEU A 35 -5.14 2.30 3.86
CA LEU A 35 -5.56 3.40 4.72
C LEU A 35 -5.08 3.23 6.17
N HIS A 36 -5.18 2.01 6.71
CA HIS A 36 -4.72 1.70 8.06
C HIS A 36 -3.22 1.92 8.21
N CYS A 37 -2.39 1.39 7.31
CA CYS A 37 -0.93 1.58 7.33
C CYS A 37 -0.55 3.07 7.23
N TYR A 38 -1.25 3.84 6.38
CA TYR A 38 -0.99 5.27 6.23
C TYR A 38 -1.38 6.07 7.48
N GLN A 39 -2.49 5.72 8.12
CA GLN A 39 -2.90 6.32 9.40
C GLN A 39 -1.86 6.06 10.50
N GLU A 40 -1.37 4.82 10.60
CA GLU A 40 -0.34 4.47 11.59
C GLU A 40 0.99 5.18 11.28
N ALA A 41 1.41 5.24 10.02
CA ALA A 41 2.62 5.97 9.61
C ALA A 41 2.55 7.46 9.97
N VAL A 42 1.38 8.10 9.84
CA VAL A 42 1.17 9.49 10.27
C VAL A 42 1.26 9.61 11.79
N LYS A 43 0.60 8.72 12.54
CA LYS A 43 0.60 8.70 14.01
C LYS A 43 2.03 8.54 14.57
N GLU A 44 2.79 7.63 13.99
CA GLU A 44 4.18 7.33 14.36
C GLU A 44 5.20 8.29 13.71
N LYS A 45 4.73 9.34 13.01
CA LYS A 45 5.55 10.42 12.42
C LYS A 45 6.62 9.92 11.43
N TYR A 46 6.27 8.94 10.62
CA TYR A 46 7.09 8.51 9.48
C TYR A 46 7.28 9.69 8.52
N ARG A 47 8.43 9.71 7.86
CA ARG A 47 8.76 10.67 6.82
C ARG A 47 8.19 10.17 5.49
N PHE A 48 7.40 11.00 4.83
CA PHE A 48 6.81 10.67 3.53
C PHE A 48 7.71 11.13 2.37
N PHE A 49 7.33 10.82 1.13
CA PHE A 49 7.99 11.23 -0.12
C PHE A 49 9.31 10.52 -0.45
N SER A 50 9.98 11.01 -1.49
CA SER A 50 11.13 10.42 -2.17
C SER A 50 12.32 10.10 -1.25
N PHE A 51 12.54 10.92 -0.21
CA PHE A 51 13.63 10.75 0.76
C PHE A 51 13.14 10.38 2.16
N GLY A 52 11.86 10.02 2.26
CA GLY A 52 11.25 9.57 3.48
C GLY A 52 11.59 8.12 3.81
N ASP A 53 10.76 7.55 4.67
CA ASP A 53 10.84 6.15 5.05
C ASP A 53 10.18 5.25 3.99
N ALA A 54 10.44 3.96 4.10
CA ALA A 54 9.96 2.95 3.17
C ALA A 54 8.89 2.06 3.81
N MET A 55 8.09 1.46 2.95
CA MET A 55 7.13 0.42 3.23
C MET A 55 7.60 -0.86 2.54
N PHE A 56 7.53 -1.98 3.26
CA PHE A 56 7.70 -3.31 2.69
C PHE A 56 6.38 -4.07 2.79
N ILE A 57 5.88 -4.49 1.63
CA ILE A 57 4.63 -5.24 1.50
C ILE A 57 4.97 -6.61 0.95
N TYR A 58 4.55 -7.66 1.65
CA TYR A 58 4.77 -9.04 1.24
C TYR A 58 3.50 -9.86 1.43
N GLY A 59 3.36 -10.92 0.64
CA GLY A 59 2.13 -11.70 0.58
C GLY A 59 1.14 -11.09 -0.41
N LYS A 60 0.41 -11.96 -1.10
CA LYS A 60 -0.55 -11.56 -2.12
C LYS A 60 -1.89 -11.21 -1.46
N TYR A 61 -2.40 -10.00 -1.70
CA TYR A 61 -3.75 -9.67 -1.27
C TYR A 61 -4.76 -10.42 -2.12
N ASP A 62 -5.58 -11.25 -1.48
CA ASP A 62 -6.61 -12.02 -2.16
C ASP A 62 -7.92 -11.22 -2.24
N TYR A 63 -8.19 -10.65 -3.41
CA TYR A 63 -9.44 -9.94 -3.69
C TYR A 63 -10.64 -10.87 -3.91
N SER A 64 -10.42 -12.18 -4.15
CA SER A 64 -11.54 -13.09 -4.42
C SER A 64 -12.37 -13.40 -3.18
N HIS A 65 -11.78 -13.27 -1.99
CA HIS A 65 -12.45 -13.52 -0.70
C HIS A 65 -12.75 -12.24 0.09
N ASN A 66 -12.31 -11.07 -0.38
CA ASN A 66 -12.50 -9.78 0.32
C ASN A 66 -13.41 -8.86 -0.50
N ALA A 67 -14.71 -9.20 -0.54
CA ALA A 67 -15.74 -8.52 -1.34
C ALA A 67 -16.04 -7.05 -0.94
N GLU A 68 -15.39 -6.53 0.10
CA GLU A 68 -15.61 -5.18 0.63
C GLU A 68 -14.51 -4.17 0.22
N ASP A 69 -13.61 -4.53 -0.72
CA ASP A 69 -12.55 -3.66 -1.27
C ASP A 69 -12.64 -3.45 -2.80
#